data_AF-A0A9P6MRB2-F1
#
_entry.id   AF-A0A9P6MRB2-F1
#
_cell.length_a   1.000
_cell.length_b   1.000
_cell.length_c   1.000
_cell.angle_alpha   90.00
_cell.angle_beta   90.00
_cell.angle_gamma   90.00
#
_symmetry.space_group_name_H-M   'P 1'
#
loop_
_entity.id
_entity.type
_entity.pdbx_description
1 polymer ?
#
loop_
_entity_poly.entity_id
_entity_poly.type
_entity_poly.pdbx_seq_one_letter_code
_entity_poly.pdbx_strand_id
1 'polypeptide(L)'
;LHKVDYVSIGLESYGKHSGFYRRQISSLSKVSAAQAEAQDANGVKVGPIPGIEEVTAWFKEAEVKDSSSIVHGDYKMDNLVFHPTEPRVIGILDWELSTIGHPFSDLANLVNPYYVPKTDGPMGGLRGIPEKDLPIPPVSQLLERYCQQTSRPFPIENWMFCIAFSFFRLSVILHGIKARVARGQASSADAVLYAALVETVAGLALEIARDEKQKNGGAKSKL
;
A
#
# COMPACT_ATOMS: atom_id res chain seq x y z
N LEU A 1 5.20 -12.28 -12.56
CA LEU A 1 4.71 -12.73 -11.25
C LEU A 1 3.21 -13.02 -11.24
N HIS A 2 2.32 -12.02 -11.36
CA HIS A 2 0.87 -12.18 -11.15
C HIS A 2 0.08 -13.04 -12.18
N LYS A 3 0.76 -13.64 -13.15
CA LYS A 3 0.17 -14.62 -14.10
C LYS A 3 0.63 -16.06 -13.85
N VAL A 4 1.59 -16.24 -12.95
CA VAL A 4 2.11 -17.57 -12.66
C VAL A 4 0.97 -18.38 -12.06
N ASP A 5 0.70 -19.54 -12.66
CA ASP A 5 -0.23 -20.51 -12.10
C ASP A 5 0.44 -21.14 -10.88
N TYR A 6 0.17 -20.54 -9.72
CA TYR A 6 0.75 -20.95 -8.44
C TYR A 6 0.31 -22.36 -8.03
N VAL A 7 -0.81 -22.87 -8.54
CA VAL A 7 -1.25 -24.24 -8.28
C VAL A 7 -0.37 -25.21 -9.06
N SER A 8 -0.13 -24.95 -10.36
CA SER A 8 0.71 -25.80 -11.21
C SER A 8 2.15 -25.96 -10.71
N ILE A 9 2.66 -24.99 -9.94
CA ILE A 9 4.00 -25.01 -9.35
C ILE A 9 4.02 -25.41 -7.87
N GLY A 10 2.91 -25.94 -7.33
CA GLY A 10 2.84 -26.50 -5.98
C GLY A 10 2.71 -25.48 -4.84
N LEU A 11 2.34 -24.24 -5.13
CA LEU A 11 2.14 -23.17 -4.13
C LEU A 11 0.67 -22.95 -3.76
N GLU A 12 -0.20 -23.91 -4.02
CA GLU A 12 -1.63 -23.82 -3.68
C GLU A 12 -1.85 -23.55 -2.18
N SER A 13 -1.09 -24.22 -1.30
CA SER A 13 -1.19 -24.09 0.15
C SER A 13 -0.40 -22.91 0.73
N TYR A 14 0.25 -22.10 -0.11
CA TYR A 14 1.11 -20.99 0.33
C TYR A 14 0.35 -19.80 0.93
N GLY A 15 -0.97 -19.73 0.70
CA GLY A 15 -1.83 -18.71 1.27
C GLY A 15 -3.30 -18.98 0.97
N LYS A 16 -4.19 -18.12 1.48
CA LYS A 16 -5.64 -18.24 1.26
C LYS A 16 -6.06 -17.55 -0.04
N HIS A 17 -6.88 -18.22 -0.84
CA HIS A 17 -7.22 -17.81 -2.22
C HIS A 17 -8.35 -16.79 -2.37
N SER A 18 -8.94 -16.26 -1.29
CA SER A 18 -10.08 -15.34 -1.42
C SER A 18 -10.24 -14.37 -0.26
N GLY A 19 -10.63 -13.13 -0.51
CA GLY A 19 -10.87 -12.12 0.53
C GLY A 19 -9.59 -11.54 1.10
N PHE A 20 -8.54 -11.41 0.29
CA PHE A 20 -7.24 -10.88 0.69
C PHE A 20 -7.34 -9.55 1.42
N TYR A 21 -7.98 -8.53 0.81
CA TYR A 21 -8.09 -7.20 1.41
C TYR A 21 -8.85 -7.23 2.74
N ARG A 22 -9.98 -7.93 2.81
CA ARG A 22 -10.78 -8.06 4.05
C ARG A 22 -9.94 -8.64 5.20
N ARG A 23 -9.16 -9.69 4.92
CA ARG A 23 -8.25 -10.29 5.92
C ARG A 23 -7.14 -9.32 6.32
N GLN A 24 -6.49 -8.69 5.34
CA GLN A 24 -5.38 -7.77 5.59
C GLN A 24 -5.84 -6.58 6.42
N ILE A 25 -6.96 -5.95 6.06
CA ILE A 25 -7.56 -4.84 6.82
C ILE A 25 -7.84 -5.28 8.26
N SER A 26 -8.49 -6.44 8.45
CA SER A 26 -8.76 -6.95 9.80
C SER A 26 -7.49 -7.17 10.63
N SER A 27 -6.47 -7.82 10.05
CA SER A 27 -5.20 -8.07 10.73
C SER A 27 -4.45 -6.78 11.05
N LEU A 28 -4.33 -5.87 10.09
CA LEU A 28 -3.64 -4.59 10.25
C LEU A 28 -4.34 -3.68 11.26
N SER A 29 -5.67 -3.66 11.30
CA SER A 29 -6.43 -2.94 12.34
C SER A 29 -6.09 -3.47 13.74
N LYS A 30 -6.02 -4.80 13.93
CA LYS A 30 -5.61 -5.39 15.22
C LYS A 30 -4.18 -5.03 15.60
N VAL A 31 -3.27 -5.08 14.63
CA VAL A 31 -1.85 -4.71 14.82
C VAL A 31 -1.75 -3.25 15.25
N SER A 32 -2.42 -2.33 14.56
CA SER A 32 -2.41 -0.90 14.90
C SER A 32 -3.00 -0.61 16.29
N ALA A 33 -4.06 -1.32 16.69
CA ALA A 33 -4.65 -1.18 18.02
C ALA A 33 -3.66 -1.63 19.11
N ALA A 34 -2.94 -2.73 18.90
CA ALA A 34 -1.91 -3.18 19.82
C ALA A 34 -0.71 -2.21 19.87
N GLN A 35 -0.31 -1.64 18.74
CA GLN A 35 0.76 -0.65 18.66
C GLN A 35 0.41 0.66 19.36
N ALA A 36 -0.87 1.06 19.34
CA ALA A 36 -1.37 2.27 20.01
C ALA A 36 -1.21 2.22 21.54
N GLU A 37 -1.21 1.02 22.10
CA GLU A 37 -1.07 0.77 23.54
C GLU A 37 0.38 0.84 24.03
N ALA A 38 1.37 0.86 23.13
CA ALA A 38 2.76 1.05 23.51
C ALA A 38 2.95 2.41 24.21
N GLN A 39 3.80 2.45 25.22
CA GLN A 39 4.08 3.65 26.02
C GLN A 39 5.55 4.05 25.91
N ASP A 40 5.80 5.34 26.05
CA ASP A 40 7.16 5.88 26.21
C ASP A 40 7.70 5.71 27.64
N ALA A 41 8.92 6.17 27.88
CA ALA A 41 9.57 6.11 29.20
C ALA A 41 8.81 6.87 30.31
N ASN A 42 7.92 7.79 29.95
CA ASN A 42 7.09 8.55 30.88
C ASN A 42 5.68 7.95 31.04
N GLY A 43 5.40 6.81 30.43
CA GLY A 43 4.09 6.15 30.45
C GLY A 43 3.07 6.74 29.47
N VAL A 44 3.47 7.62 28.55
CA VAL A 44 2.57 8.23 27.56
C VAL A 44 2.35 7.25 26.42
N LYS A 45 1.07 6.94 26.13
CA LYS A 45 0.71 6.06 25.02
C LYS A 45 1.04 6.69 23.67
N VAL A 46 1.45 5.87 22.71
CA VAL A 46 1.65 6.25 21.31
C VAL A 46 0.34 6.75 20.68
N GLY A 47 -0.79 6.15 21.06
CA GLY A 47 -2.11 6.52 20.58
C GLY A 47 -2.45 5.91 19.21
N PRO A 48 -3.72 5.99 18.80
CA PRO A 48 -4.19 5.43 17.54
C PRO A 48 -3.65 6.20 16.34
N ILE A 49 -3.58 5.54 15.18
CA ILE A 49 -3.32 6.20 13.91
C ILE A 49 -4.51 7.13 13.59
N PRO A 50 -4.28 8.43 13.30
CA PRO A 50 -5.38 9.34 12.98
C PRO A 50 -6.22 8.86 11.79
N GLY A 51 -7.55 8.95 11.92
CA GLY A 51 -8.49 8.60 10.84
C GLY A 51 -8.65 7.11 10.54
N ILE A 52 -8.03 6.22 11.31
CA ILE A 52 -8.05 4.77 11.05
C ILE A 52 -9.46 4.18 11.03
N GLU A 53 -10.33 4.61 11.93
CA GLU A 53 -11.72 4.13 11.99
C GLU A 53 -12.51 4.54 10.75
N GLU A 54 -12.31 5.77 10.27
CA GLU A 54 -12.99 6.31 9.09
C GLU A 54 -12.55 5.57 7.81
N VAL A 55 -11.24 5.38 7.63
CA VAL A 55 -10.68 4.65 6.49
C VAL A 55 -11.12 3.19 6.49
N THR A 56 -11.07 2.52 7.66
CA THR A 56 -11.47 1.11 7.75
C THR A 56 -12.98 0.92 7.60
N ALA A 57 -13.81 1.89 8.00
CA ALA A 57 -15.23 1.90 7.70
C ALA A 57 -15.48 2.04 6.19
N TRP A 58 -14.78 2.95 5.52
CA TRP A 58 -14.90 3.11 4.06
C TRP A 58 -14.49 1.84 3.30
N PHE A 59 -13.42 1.15 3.71
CA PHE A 59 -13.04 -0.12 3.07
C PHE A 59 -14.08 -1.23 3.21
N LYS A 60 -15.00 -1.16 4.19
CA LYS A 60 -16.10 -2.14 4.29
C LYS A 60 -17.22 -1.86 3.28
N GLU A 61 -17.35 -0.61 2.86
CA GLU A 61 -18.38 -0.16 1.91
C GLU A 61 -17.87 -0.24 0.47
N ALA A 62 -16.61 0.10 0.24
CA ALA A 62 -15.95 0.00 -1.05
C ALA A 62 -15.39 -1.42 -1.23
N GLU A 63 -15.82 -2.14 -2.27
CA GLU A 63 -15.31 -3.48 -2.56
C GLU A 63 -14.50 -3.52 -3.86
N VAL A 64 -13.40 -4.28 -3.85
CA VAL A 64 -12.67 -4.67 -5.06
C VAL A 64 -13.01 -6.13 -5.34
N LYS A 65 -13.32 -6.46 -6.60
CA LYS A 65 -13.57 -7.83 -7.03
C LYS A 65 -12.39 -8.72 -6.64
N ASP A 66 -12.70 -9.84 -6.00
CA ASP A 66 -11.67 -10.74 -5.48
C ASP A 66 -10.82 -11.36 -6.60
N SER A 67 -9.54 -11.54 -6.33
CA SER A 67 -8.57 -12.11 -7.26
C SER A 67 -7.35 -12.60 -6.49
N SER A 68 -6.72 -13.64 -7.02
CA SER A 68 -5.61 -14.32 -6.35
C SER A 68 -4.44 -14.58 -7.29
N SER A 69 -3.25 -14.28 -6.80
CA SER A 69 -1.98 -14.63 -7.41
C SER A 69 -0.93 -14.77 -6.30
N ILE A 70 0.27 -15.19 -6.66
CA ILE A 70 1.45 -14.90 -5.82
C ILE A 70 1.55 -13.37 -5.72
N VAL A 71 1.69 -12.88 -4.49
CA VAL A 71 2.06 -11.49 -4.21
C VAL A 71 3.38 -11.52 -3.46
N HIS A 72 4.30 -10.65 -3.85
CA HIS A 72 5.57 -10.43 -3.19
C HIS A 72 5.38 -9.84 -1.79
N GLY A 73 4.38 -8.97 -1.61
CA GLY A 73 4.10 -8.30 -0.35
C GLY A 73 4.92 -7.02 -0.16
N ASP A 74 6.14 -6.94 -0.68
CA ASP A 74 6.92 -5.69 -0.71
C ASP A 74 7.50 -5.41 -2.11
N TYR A 75 6.68 -5.51 -3.15
CA TYR A 75 7.13 -5.28 -4.52
C TYR A 75 7.42 -3.79 -4.75
N LYS A 76 8.71 -3.44 -4.84
CA LYS A 76 9.20 -2.06 -5.07
C LYS A 76 10.57 -2.10 -5.75
N MET A 77 11.00 -0.95 -6.27
CA MET A 77 12.23 -0.84 -7.05
C MET A 77 13.48 -1.32 -6.28
N ASP A 78 13.54 -1.04 -4.97
CA ASP A 78 14.67 -1.39 -4.10
C ASP A 78 14.87 -2.91 -3.95
N ASN A 79 13.83 -3.70 -4.18
CA ASN A 79 13.86 -5.16 -4.09
C ASN A 79 14.13 -5.84 -5.45
N LEU A 80 14.44 -5.05 -6.48
CA LEU A 80 14.76 -5.56 -7.83
C LEU A 80 16.26 -5.51 -8.09
N VAL A 81 16.82 -6.62 -8.55
CA VAL A 81 18.18 -6.67 -9.09
C VAL A 81 18.10 -6.47 -10.59
N PHE A 82 18.77 -5.44 -11.10
CA PHE A 82 18.86 -5.15 -12.52
C PHE A 82 20.12 -5.75 -13.13
N HIS A 83 20.05 -6.10 -14.41
CA HIS A 83 21.25 -6.42 -15.17
C HIS A 83 22.20 -5.21 -15.18
N PRO A 84 23.52 -5.38 -15.00
CA PRO A 84 24.46 -4.26 -14.85
C PRO A 84 24.51 -3.34 -16.08
N THR A 85 24.10 -3.81 -17.25
CA THR A 85 24.20 -3.07 -18.52
C THR A 85 22.93 -3.07 -19.37
N GLU A 86 21.87 -3.78 -18.96
CA GLU A 86 20.64 -3.91 -19.76
C GLU A 86 19.41 -3.52 -18.92
N PRO A 87 18.37 -2.93 -19.51
CA PRO A 87 17.17 -2.49 -18.78
C PRO A 87 16.23 -3.68 -18.49
N ARG A 88 16.72 -4.71 -17.79
CA ARG A 88 15.94 -5.88 -17.38
C ARG A 88 16.21 -6.27 -15.94
N VAL A 89 15.17 -6.74 -15.28
CA VAL A 89 15.24 -7.33 -13.94
C VAL A 89 15.78 -8.75 -14.07
N ILE A 90 16.78 -9.09 -13.26
CA ILE A 90 17.41 -10.42 -13.17
C ILE A 90 17.19 -11.12 -11.83
N GLY A 91 16.61 -10.42 -10.86
CA GLY A 91 16.25 -10.99 -9.56
C GLY A 91 15.21 -10.14 -8.85
N ILE A 92 14.39 -10.79 -8.03
CA ILE A 92 13.47 -10.17 -7.08
C ILE A 92 13.87 -10.71 -5.71
N LEU A 93 14.21 -9.81 -4.78
CA LEU A 93 14.70 -10.13 -3.45
C LEU A 93 13.62 -9.94 -2.40
N ASP A 94 13.84 -10.46 -1.19
CA ASP A 94 13.03 -10.20 0.00
C ASP A 94 11.58 -10.74 -0.05
N TRP A 95 11.48 -12.06 -0.23
CA TRP A 95 10.20 -12.78 -0.32
C TRP A 95 9.53 -13.07 1.03
N GLU A 96 10.02 -12.52 2.15
CA GLU A 96 9.56 -12.90 3.49
C GLU A 96 8.08 -12.55 3.76
N LEU A 97 7.55 -11.53 3.07
CA LEU A 97 6.15 -11.09 3.16
C LEU A 97 5.26 -11.70 2.08
N SER A 98 5.82 -12.56 1.23
CA SER A 98 5.09 -13.09 0.09
C SER A 98 4.03 -14.12 0.50
N THR A 99 2.94 -14.19 -0.28
CA THR A 99 1.82 -15.10 -0.01
C THR A 99 0.94 -15.24 -1.26
N ILE A 100 -0.17 -15.97 -1.15
CA ILE A 100 -1.28 -15.88 -2.11
C ILE A 100 -2.21 -14.74 -1.70
N GLY A 101 -2.40 -13.77 -2.60
CA GLY A 101 -3.12 -12.55 -2.31
C GLY A 101 -3.58 -11.80 -3.56
N HIS A 102 -4.08 -10.58 -3.34
CA HIS A 102 -4.63 -9.78 -4.42
C HIS A 102 -3.52 -9.07 -5.19
N PRO A 103 -3.37 -9.28 -6.51
CA PRO A 103 -2.24 -8.76 -7.30
C PRO A 103 -2.14 -7.22 -7.30
N PHE A 104 -3.29 -6.54 -7.20
CA PHE A 104 -3.29 -5.07 -7.12
C PHE A 104 -2.66 -4.52 -5.83
N SER A 105 -2.46 -5.33 -4.79
CA SER A 105 -1.72 -4.89 -3.59
C SER A 105 -0.26 -4.59 -3.91
N ASP A 106 0.41 -5.47 -4.66
CA ASP A 106 1.78 -5.27 -5.13
C ASP A 106 1.86 -4.13 -6.16
N LEU A 107 0.89 -4.09 -7.10
CA LEU A 107 0.85 -3.02 -8.10
C LEU A 107 0.69 -1.64 -7.44
N ALA A 108 -0.23 -1.52 -6.47
CA ALA A 108 -0.45 -0.29 -5.73
C ALA A 108 0.79 0.11 -4.93
N ASN A 109 1.50 -0.85 -4.32
CA ASN A 109 2.78 -0.60 -3.65
C ASN A 109 3.84 -0.05 -4.62
N LEU A 110 3.96 -0.64 -5.80
CA LEU A 110 4.92 -0.22 -6.83
C LEU A 110 4.67 1.21 -7.32
N VAL A 111 3.41 1.56 -7.58
CA VAL A 111 3.06 2.88 -8.12
C VAL A 111 2.72 3.90 -7.03
N ASN A 112 2.85 3.54 -5.76
CA ASN A 112 2.58 4.41 -4.61
C ASN A 112 3.26 5.80 -4.75
N PRO A 113 4.52 5.92 -5.21
CA PRO A 113 5.17 7.22 -5.39
C PRO A 113 4.40 8.22 -6.28
N TYR A 114 3.58 7.75 -7.23
CA TYR A 114 2.73 8.64 -8.06
C TYR A 114 1.61 9.33 -7.27
N TYR A 115 1.26 8.80 -6.10
CA TYR A 115 0.17 9.29 -5.25
C TYR A 115 0.67 10.05 -4.01
N VAL A 116 1.99 10.15 -3.83
CA VAL A 116 2.60 10.91 -2.75
C VAL A 116 3.00 12.30 -3.28
N PRO A 117 2.65 13.40 -2.59
CA PRO A 117 3.05 14.76 -2.99
C PRO A 117 4.54 14.88 -3.26
N LYS A 118 4.90 15.65 -4.29
CA LYS A 118 6.28 16.07 -4.48
C LYS A 118 6.71 16.95 -3.31
N THR A 119 7.73 16.50 -2.58
CA THR A 119 8.38 17.26 -1.50
C THR A 119 9.87 16.93 -1.49
N ASP A 120 10.70 17.80 -0.90
CA ASP A 120 12.14 17.54 -0.67
C ASP A 120 12.37 16.69 0.59
N GLY A 121 11.30 16.22 1.24
CA GLY A 121 11.35 15.40 2.43
C GLY A 121 11.59 13.90 2.15
N PRO A 122 11.73 13.08 3.20
CA PRO A 122 12.06 11.65 3.09
C PRO A 122 10.98 10.79 2.40
N MET A 123 9.78 11.34 2.20
CA MET A 123 8.67 10.71 1.48
C MET A 123 8.23 11.57 0.29
N GLY A 124 9.17 12.18 -0.44
CA GLY A 124 8.86 12.88 -1.68
C GLY A 124 8.37 11.93 -2.77
N GLY A 125 7.21 12.22 -3.37
CA GLY A 125 6.68 11.48 -4.51
C GLY A 125 6.56 12.31 -5.79
N LEU A 126 5.70 11.86 -6.70
CA LEU A 126 5.49 12.46 -8.02
C LEU A 126 4.12 13.13 -8.17
N ARG A 127 3.25 13.05 -7.15
CA ARG A 127 1.91 13.66 -7.20
C ARG A 127 2.04 15.19 -7.32
N GLY A 128 1.35 15.75 -8.31
CA GLY A 128 1.36 17.18 -8.62
C GLY A 128 2.37 17.60 -9.69
N ILE A 129 3.26 16.69 -10.14
CA ILE A 129 4.11 16.94 -11.31
C ILE A 129 3.25 16.78 -12.58
N PRO A 130 3.21 17.77 -13.49
CA PRO A 130 2.51 17.62 -14.77
C PRO A 130 3.08 16.44 -15.57
N GLU A 131 2.22 15.69 -16.29
CA GLU A 131 2.66 14.48 -17.00
C GLU A 131 3.83 14.72 -17.97
N LYS A 132 3.84 15.88 -18.64
CA LYS A 132 4.91 16.29 -19.57
C LYS A 132 6.27 16.51 -18.90
N ASP A 133 6.28 16.74 -17.59
CA ASP A 133 7.46 17.04 -16.78
C ASP A 133 7.89 15.83 -15.93
N LEU A 134 7.21 14.68 -16.05
CA LEU A 134 7.59 13.45 -15.37
C LEU A 134 8.87 12.86 -16.00
N PRO A 135 9.85 12.43 -15.18
CA PRO A 135 11.07 11.78 -15.66
C PRO A 135 10.85 10.31 -16.08
N ILE A 136 9.64 9.78 -15.86
CA ILE A 136 9.22 8.40 -16.11
C ILE A 136 7.81 8.40 -16.70
N PRO A 137 7.34 7.30 -17.33
CA PRO A 137 5.99 7.24 -17.90
C PRO A 137 4.90 7.60 -16.87
N PRO A 138 3.77 8.20 -17.28
CA PRO A 138 2.66 8.48 -16.39
C PRO A 138 2.06 7.17 -15.86
N VAL A 139 1.48 7.22 -14.66
CA VAL A 139 0.92 6.04 -13.99
C VAL A 139 -0.15 5.34 -14.83
N SER A 140 -0.94 6.08 -15.60
CA SER A 140 -1.95 5.55 -16.52
C SER A 140 -1.36 4.57 -17.53
N GLN A 141 -0.22 4.89 -18.13
CA GLN A 141 0.48 4.00 -19.08
C GLN A 141 1.04 2.76 -18.39
N LEU A 142 1.55 2.88 -17.15
CA LEU A 142 2.03 1.73 -16.39
C LEU A 142 0.88 0.77 -16.03
N LEU A 143 -0.26 1.31 -15.59
CA LEU A 143 -1.46 0.52 -15.26
C LEU A 143 -2.05 -0.15 -16.51
N GLU A 144 -2.13 0.57 -17.63
CA GLU A 144 -2.58 0.01 -18.90
C GLU A 144 -1.69 -1.14 -19.35
N ARG A 145 -0.36 -0.93 -19.35
CA ARG A 145 0.63 -1.97 -19.69
C ARG A 145 0.49 -3.18 -18.76
N TYR A 146 0.33 -2.96 -17.46
CA TYR A 146 0.12 -4.05 -16.50
C TYR A 146 -1.14 -4.85 -16.82
N CYS A 147 -2.27 -4.18 -17.08
CA CYS A 147 -3.54 -4.82 -17.42
C CYS A 147 -3.43 -5.63 -18.71
N GLN A 148 -2.81 -5.08 -19.75
CA GLN A 148 -2.54 -5.79 -21.01
C GLN A 148 -1.68 -7.04 -20.79
N GLN A 149 -0.57 -6.91 -20.06
CA GLN A 149 0.33 -8.04 -19.81
C GLN A 149 -0.35 -9.13 -19.00
N THR A 150 -1.22 -8.78 -18.05
CA THR A 150 -1.91 -9.71 -17.14
C THR A 150 -3.30 -10.15 -17.62
N SER A 151 -3.71 -9.76 -18.82
CA SER A 151 -5.04 -10.05 -19.38
C SER A 151 -6.19 -9.60 -18.48
N ARG A 152 -6.05 -8.41 -17.86
CA ARG A 152 -7.03 -7.78 -16.96
C ARG A 152 -7.65 -6.56 -17.63
N PRO A 153 -8.90 -6.18 -17.27
CA PRO A 153 -9.53 -4.99 -17.82
C PRO A 153 -8.81 -3.71 -17.40
N PHE A 154 -8.85 -2.71 -18.27
CA PHE A 154 -8.41 -1.34 -18.02
C PHE A 154 -9.55 -0.38 -18.46
N PRO A 155 -9.90 0.65 -17.66
CA PRO A 155 -9.33 1.02 -16.36
C PRO A 155 -9.63 0.00 -15.26
N ILE A 156 -8.80 -0.01 -14.20
CA ILE A 156 -9.01 -0.87 -13.03
C ILE A 156 -10.15 -0.29 -12.19
N GLU A 157 -11.23 -1.06 -12.02
CA GLU A 157 -12.35 -0.70 -11.16
C GLU A 157 -11.89 -0.52 -9.71
N ASN A 158 -12.37 0.53 -9.05
CA ASN A 158 -12.03 0.88 -7.66
C ASN A 158 -10.51 0.95 -7.41
N TRP A 159 -9.72 1.41 -8.39
CA TRP A 159 -8.26 1.52 -8.25
C TRP A 159 -7.83 2.33 -7.03
N MET A 160 -8.56 3.40 -6.71
CA MET A 160 -8.26 4.24 -5.54
C MET A 160 -8.41 3.50 -4.21
N PHE A 161 -9.24 2.45 -4.13
CA PHE A 161 -9.25 1.54 -2.97
C PHE A 161 -7.88 0.88 -2.78
N CYS A 162 -7.26 0.40 -3.87
CA CYS A 162 -5.97 -0.30 -3.81
C CYS A 162 -4.86 0.64 -3.34
N ILE A 163 -4.86 1.88 -3.83
CA ILE A 163 -3.90 2.92 -3.40
C ILE A 163 -4.11 3.29 -1.92
N ALA A 164 -5.35 3.55 -1.51
CA ALA A 164 -5.66 3.84 -0.11
C ALA A 164 -5.27 2.68 0.81
N PHE A 165 -5.48 1.43 0.38
CA PHE A 165 -5.02 0.25 1.12
C PHE A 165 -3.49 0.23 1.26
N SER A 166 -2.74 0.58 0.21
CA SER A 166 -1.28 0.69 0.27
C SER A 166 -0.84 1.71 1.33
N PHE A 167 -1.46 2.89 1.35
CA PHE A 167 -1.19 3.92 2.37
C PHE A 167 -1.61 3.50 3.78
N PHE A 168 -2.77 2.88 3.93
CA PHE A 168 -3.22 2.34 5.22
C PHE A 168 -2.25 1.29 5.75
N ARG A 169 -1.81 0.35 4.90
CA ARG A 169 -0.81 -0.64 5.29
C ARG A 169 0.51 0.02 5.68
N LEU A 170 0.98 0.99 4.91
CA LEU A 170 2.22 1.71 5.20
C LEU A 170 2.12 2.49 6.54
N SER A 171 0.99 3.14 6.83
CA SER A 171 0.82 3.86 8.10
C SER A 171 0.88 2.91 9.30
N VAL A 172 0.35 1.68 9.19
CA VAL A 172 0.47 0.65 10.24
C VAL A 172 1.91 0.15 10.41
N ILE A 173 2.67 0.03 9.32
CA ILE A 173 4.11 -0.32 9.39
C ILE A 173 4.89 0.79 10.12
N LEU A 174 4.69 2.04 9.73
CA LEU A 174 5.32 3.21 10.36
C LEU A 174 4.89 3.36 11.82
N HIS A 175 3.64 3.05 12.15
CA HIS A 175 3.13 3.08 13.53
C HIS A 175 3.82 2.01 14.39
N GLY A 176 4.13 0.85 13.83
CA GLY A 176 4.98 -0.15 14.46
C GLY A 176 6.39 0.35 14.77
N ILE A 177 6.98 1.16 13.88
CA ILE A 177 8.26 1.84 14.15
C ILE A 177 8.08 2.84 15.29
N LYS A 178 7.05 3.71 15.24
CA LYS A 178 6.73 4.66 16.32
C LYS A 178 6.56 3.97 17.68
N ALA A 179 5.90 2.81 17.72
CA ALA A 179 5.74 2.00 18.93
C ALA A 179 7.04 1.36 19.44
N ARG A 180 7.99 1.03 18.56
CA ARG A 180 9.33 0.57 18.98
C ARG A 180 10.21 1.71 19.45
N VAL A 181 10.13 2.88 18.81
CA VAL A 181 10.83 4.11 19.23
C VAL A 181 10.38 4.51 20.64
N ALA A 182 9.06 4.56 20.89
CA ALA A 182 8.52 4.87 22.22
C ALA A 182 9.08 3.93 23.31
N ARG A 183 9.18 2.62 23.02
CA ARG A 183 9.74 1.62 23.95
C ARG A 183 11.27 1.63 24.06
N GLY A 184 11.96 2.53 23.37
CA GLY A 184 13.43 2.55 23.32
C GLY A 184 14.04 1.34 22.60
N GLN A 185 13.27 0.63 21.77
CA GLN A 185 13.70 -0.57 21.04
C GLN A 185 14.23 -0.26 19.63
N ALA A 186 14.09 0.98 19.16
CA ALA A 186 14.64 1.46 17.91
C ALA A 186 15.11 2.91 18.09
N SER A 187 16.42 3.16 17.95
CA SER A 187 17.05 4.45 18.25
C SER A 187 17.81 5.07 17.08
N SER A 188 17.76 4.47 15.88
CA SER A 188 18.38 5.07 14.70
C SER A 188 17.67 6.37 14.31
N ALA A 189 18.40 7.32 13.74
CA ALA A 189 17.84 8.58 13.24
C ALA A 189 16.71 8.34 12.23
N ASP A 190 16.88 7.33 11.37
CA ASP A 190 15.86 6.92 10.39
C ASP A 190 14.58 6.41 11.05
N ALA A 191 14.68 5.67 12.16
CA ALA A 191 13.50 5.18 12.88
C ALA A 191 12.66 6.33 13.43
N VAL A 192 13.31 7.39 13.94
CA VAL A 192 12.62 8.61 14.41
C VAL A 192 11.96 9.34 13.25
N LEU A 193 12.63 9.44 12.11
CA LEU A 193 12.09 10.08 10.91
C LEU A 193 10.86 9.33 10.38
N TYR A 194 10.93 8.00 10.28
CA TYR A 194 9.80 7.16 9.86
C TYR A 194 8.64 7.19 10.86
N ALA A 195 8.91 7.24 12.16
CA ALA A 195 7.88 7.37 13.18
C ALA A 195 7.09 8.69 13.04
N ALA A 196 7.73 9.77 12.60
CA ALA A 196 7.09 11.07 12.37
C ALA A 196 6.16 11.08 11.14
N LEU A 197 6.33 10.14 10.20
CA LEU A 197 5.58 10.10 8.94
C LEU A 197 4.20 9.43 9.05
N VAL A 198 3.86 8.82 10.21
CA VAL A 198 2.60 8.07 10.41
C VAL A 198 1.39 8.91 10.04
N GLU A 199 1.32 10.15 10.51
CA GLU A 199 0.17 11.03 10.32
C GLU A 199 0.03 11.47 8.86
N THR A 200 1.16 11.82 8.22
CA THR A 200 1.18 12.18 6.80
C THR A 200 0.68 11.04 5.93
N VAL A 201 1.18 9.82 6.15
CA VAL A 201 0.79 8.65 5.34
C VAL A 201 -0.66 8.24 5.62
N ALA A 202 -1.10 8.27 6.88
CA ALA A 202 -2.50 8.02 7.22
C ALA A 202 -3.44 9.05 6.57
N GLY A 203 -3.01 10.31 6.52
CA GLY A 203 -3.72 11.40 5.84
C GLY A 203 -3.97 11.12 4.36
N LEU A 204 -3.01 10.52 3.65
CA LEU A 204 -3.17 10.16 2.23
C LEU A 204 -4.27 9.11 2.01
N ALA A 205 -4.32 8.08 2.85
CA ALA A 205 -5.40 7.08 2.79
C ALA A 205 -6.77 7.70 3.07
N LEU A 206 -6.83 8.61 4.06
CA LEU A 206 -8.05 9.28 4.48
C LEU A 206 -8.56 10.28 3.43
N GLU A 207 -7.66 11.04 2.81
CA GLU A 207 -7.95 11.93 1.69
C GLU A 207 -8.67 11.17 0.57
N ILE A 208 -8.10 10.05 0.14
CA ILE A 208 -8.68 9.20 -0.90
C ILE A 208 -10.07 8.68 -0.49
N ALA A 209 -10.21 8.18 0.74
CA ALA A 209 -11.48 7.64 1.23
C ALA A 209 -12.59 8.70 1.20
N ARG A 210 -12.28 9.94 1.61
CA ARG A 210 -13.22 11.07 1.62
C ARG A 210 -13.60 11.51 0.21
N ASP A 211 -12.62 11.65 -0.67
CA ASP A 211 -12.84 12.06 -2.06
C ASP A 211 -13.74 11.05 -2.80
N GLU A 212 -13.49 9.76 -2.64
CA GLU A 212 -14.31 8.70 -3.26
C GLU A 212 -15.73 8.66 -2.68
N LYS A 213 -15.91 8.89 -1.37
CA LYS A 213 -17.24 9.01 -0.76
C LYS A 213 -18.02 10.21 -1.34
N GLN A 214 -17.37 11.35 -1.52
CA GLN A 214 -17.99 12.54 -2.10
C GLN A 214 -18.42 12.32 -3.55
N LYS A 215 -17.56 11.71 -4.38
CA LYS A 215 -17.89 11.36 -5.77
C LYS A 215 -19.12 10.45 -5.85
N ASN A 216 -19.17 9.42 -5.01
CA ASN A 216 -20.28 8.46 -4.98
C ASN A 216 -21.58 9.05 -4.40
N GLY A 217 -21.49 9.94 -3.41
CA GLY A 217 -22.63 10.67 -2.86
C GLY A 217 -23.21 11.68 -3.85
N GLY A 218 -22.36 12.41 -4.57
CA GLY A 218 -22.77 13.35 -5.61
C GLY A 218 -23.40 12.70 -6.83
N ALA A 219 -23.00 11.47 -7.18
CA ALA A 219 -23.61 10.68 -8.24
C ALA A 219 -25.03 10.22 -7.87
N LYS A 220 -25.28 9.85 -6.60
CA LYS A 220 -26.61 9.43 -6.11
C LYS A 220 -27.61 10.57 -5.96
N SER A 221 -27.16 11.81 -5.81
CA SER A 221 -28.04 12.99 -5.70
C SER A 221 -28.54 13.54 -7.04
N LYS A 222 -28.08 12.99 -8.17
CA LYS A 222 -28.42 13.44 -9.54
C LYS A 222 -29.31 12.47 -10.33
N LEU A 223 -29.80 11.41 -9.67
CA LEU A 223 -30.80 10.47 -10.19
C LEU A 223 -32.13 10.71 -9.46
#